data_AF-A0ABC8T930-F1
#
_entry.id   AF-A0ABC8T930-F1
#
_cell.length_a   1.000
_cell.length_b   1.000
_cell.length_c   1.000
_cell.angle_alpha   90.00
_cell.angle_beta   90.00
_cell.angle_gamma   90.00
#
_symmetry.space_group_name_H-M   'P 1'
#
loop_
_entity.id
_entity.type
_entity.pdbx_description
1 polymer ?
#
loop_
_entity_poly.entity_id
_entity_poly.type
_entity_poly.pdbx_seq_one_letter_code
_entity_poly.pdbx_strand_id
1 'polypeptide(L)'
;MYYAGLFWLPCLVTIAVILLSLLMLKKRGSRSATTATAGNSTSAASAAAADASSAPAPSSGYDSDSDSGGEYEVFLSFRGNDTRHGFTDFLYSDLVDDRIRTFRDDDELRVGEVIGPELLKAIKESKISVPIFSKGYASSKWCLRELAQMVECRTTMGQMILPIFYDVEPSDVRHQTGSYEEAFRLHEKHFDEKTVQGWKEALREVGQLKGWELKKETKGEPKWLKPSVLTLITQS
;
A
#
# COMPACT_ATOMS: atom_id res chain seq x y z
N MET A 1 12.64 -56.51 -12.64
CA MET A 1 13.07 -56.82 -11.26
C MET A 1 13.26 -55.50 -10.54
N TYR A 2 12.61 -55.38 -9.38
CA TYR A 2 12.52 -54.19 -8.54
C TYR A 2 13.87 -53.82 -7.92
N TYR A 3 14.15 -52.52 -7.82
CA TYR A 3 14.94 -51.98 -6.71
C TYR A 3 14.07 -50.98 -5.96
N ALA A 4 13.53 -51.45 -4.84
CA ALA A 4 12.96 -50.67 -3.77
C ALA A 4 14.01 -50.57 -2.66
N GLY A 5 14.15 -49.39 -2.03
CA GLY A 5 14.69 -49.33 -0.67
C GLY A 5 15.44 -48.05 -0.28
N LEU A 6 14.76 -47.26 0.57
CA LEU A 6 15.25 -46.34 1.64
C LEU A 6 16.19 -45.20 1.18
N PHE A 7 15.95 -43.92 1.47
CA PHE A 7 15.80 -43.34 2.81
C PHE A 7 14.82 -42.15 2.82
N TRP A 8 13.68 -42.35 3.47
CA TRP A 8 12.89 -41.29 4.08
C TRP A 8 13.59 -40.87 5.38
N LEU A 9 14.09 -39.62 5.46
CA LEU A 9 14.15 -38.86 6.71
C LEU A 9 14.41 -37.35 6.52
N PRO A 10 13.56 -36.59 5.80
CA PRO A 10 13.60 -35.12 5.88
C PRO A 10 12.76 -34.55 7.04
N CYS A 11 11.88 -35.33 7.67
CA CYS A 11 10.93 -34.80 8.65
C CYS A 11 11.52 -34.42 10.02
N LEU A 12 12.62 -35.04 10.47
CA LEU A 12 13.17 -34.68 11.79
C LEU A 12 13.95 -33.36 11.77
N VAL A 13 14.58 -33.01 10.64
CA VAL A 13 15.34 -31.76 10.51
C VAL A 13 14.39 -30.56 10.47
N THR A 14 13.24 -30.67 9.79
CA THR A 14 12.24 -29.60 9.72
C THR A 14 11.56 -29.36 11.07
N ILE A 15 11.25 -30.42 11.82
CA ILE A 15 10.64 -30.30 13.16
C ILE A 15 11.59 -29.60 14.14
N ALA A 16 12.90 -29.88 14.08
CA ALA A 16 13.89 -29.23 14.95
C ALA A 16 14.02 -27.72 14.68
N VAL A 17 13.94 -27.29 13.41
CA VAL A 17 14.00 -25.86 13.03
C VAL A 17 12.75 -25.10 13.50
N ILE A 18 11.57 -25.73 13.41
CA ILE A 18 10.31 -25.14 13.89
C ILE A 18 10.32 -25.01 15.42
N LEU A 19 10.76 -26.05 16.15
CA LEU A 19 10.87 -26.01 17.61
C LEU A 19 11.85 -24.93 18.08
N LEU A 20 13.02 -24.78 17.43
CA LEU A 20 13.98 -23.75 17.78
C LEU A 20 13.42 -22.34 17.55
N SER A 21 12.68 -22.15 16.45
CA SER A 21 12.03 -20.87 16.13
C SER A 21 10.97 -20.50 17.18
N LEU A 22 10.13 -21.46 17.61
CA LEU A 22 9.12 -21.24 18.65
C LEU A 22 9.74 -20.93 20.02
N LEU A 23 10.88 -21.55 20.37
CA LEU A 23 11.60 -21.25 21.60
C LEU A 23 12.17 -19.82 21.62
N MET A 24 12.58 -19.29 20.46
CA MET A 24 13.08 -17.92 20.34
C MET A 24 11.97 -16.86 20.44
N LEU A 25 10.73 -17.18 20.04
CA LEU A 25 9.58 -16.29 20.21
C LEU A 25 9.15 -16.18 21.69
N LYS A 26 9.33 -17.23 22.50
CA LYS A 26 8.95 -17.20 23.93
C LYS A 26 9.88 -16.37 24.81
N LYS A 27 11.09 -16.05 24.36
CA LYS A 27 12.10 -15.33 25.16
C LYS A 27 11.97 -13.79 25.10
N ARG A 28 10.97 -13.26 24.37
CA ARG A 28 10.85 -11.81 24.11
C ARG A 28 9.60 -11.15 24.72
N GLY A 29 9.06 -11.75 25.78
CA GLY A 29 7.92 -11.21 26.52
C GLY A 29 8.14 -11.26 28.03
N SER A 30 9.01 -10.42 28.56
CA SER A 30 8.96 -9.95 29.96
C SER A 30 9.94 -8.81 30.17
N ARG A 31 9.47 -7.56 30.09
CA ARG A 31 10.01 -6.45 30.88
C ARG A 31 8.85 -5.60 31.38
N SER A 32 8.57 -5.79 32.66
CA SER A 32 7.61 -5.07 33.48
C SER A 32 8.06 -3.62 33.68
N ALA A 33 7.14 -2.67 33.54
CA ALA A 33 7.34 -1.27 33.88
C ALA A 33 7.17 -1.10 35.39
N THR A 34 8.21 -0.59 36.05
CA THR A 34 8.21 -0.29 37.49
C THR A 34 7.93 1.20 37.72
N THR A 35 7.07 1.44 38.70
CA THR A 35 6.57 2.70 39.26
C THR A 35 7.69 3.57 39.83
N ALA A 36 7.55 4.90 39.69
CA ALA A 36 8.20 5.88 40.56
C ALA A 36 7.27 7.07 40.81
N THR A 37 6.85 7.20 42.07
CA THR A 37 6.14 8.32 42.69
C THR A 37 7.17 9.20 43.40
N ALA A 38 7.08 10.54 43.31
CA ALA A 38 7.27 11.47 44.45
C ALA A 38 7.30 12.96 44.06
N GLY A 39 6.42 13.75 44.70
CA GLY A 39 6.61 15.13 45.18
C GLY A 39 6.49 16.27 44.15
N ASN A 40 5.95 17.45 44.46
CA ASN A 40 5.67 18.03 45.78
C ASN A 40 4.75 19.27 45.69
N SER A 41 4.16 19.59 46.85
CA SER A 41 3.85 20.92 47.40
C SER A 41 2.61 21.75 46.96
N THR A 42 1.90 22.12 48.01
CA THR A 42 0.67 22.87 48.27
C THR A 42 0.80 24.41 48.29
N SER A 43 -0.32 25.10 48.06
CA SER A 43 -0.86 26.32 48.73
C SER A 43 -1.64 27.17 47.70
N ALA A 44 -2.70 27.94 47.96
CA ALA A 44 -3.69 28.12 49.02
C ALA A 44 -4.87 28.92 48.40
N ALA A 45 -6.01 28.99 49.08
CA ALA A 45 -7.34 29.35 48.57
C ALA A 45 -7.70 30.86 48.44
N SER A 46 -8.76 31.17 47.67
CA SER A 46 -9.91 32.06 48.00
C SER A 46 -10.86 32.19 46.77
N ALA A 47 -12.13 31.75 46.81
CA ALA A 47 -13.39 32.50 47.07
C ALA A 47 -13.65 33.69 46.09
N ALA A 48 -14.80 33.98 45.45
CA ALA A 48 -16.24 33.64 45.58
C ALA A 48 -16.95 34.03 44.23
N ALA A 49 -17.96 33.31 43.73
CA ALA A 49 -19.43 33.55 43.79
C ALA A 49 -20.11 34.24 42.56
N ALA A 50 -21.29 33.69 42.19
CA ALA A 50 -22.43 34.23 41.39
C ALA A 50 -22.22 34.31 39.85
N ASP A 51 -23.18 34.14 38.92
CA ASP A 51 -24.65 34.03 38.90
C ASP A 51 -25.12 33.52 37.50
N ALA A 52 -26.38 33.06 37.42
CA ALA A 52 -27.33 33.11 36.30
C ALA A 52 -27.18 32.21 35.04
N SER A 53 -28.03 31.16 35.02
CA SER A 53 -29.07 30.91 34.01
C SER A 53 -28.72 31.01 32.51
N SER A 54 -28.69 29.86 31.81
CA SER A 54 -29.21 29.73 30.44
C SER A 54 -29.61 28.28 30.13
N ALA A 55 -30.73 28.13 29.44
CA ALA A 55 -31.51 26.92 29.19
C ALA A 55 -30.74 25.78 28.46
N PRO A 56 -31.17 24.51 28.56
CA PRO A 56 -30.58 23.43 27.78
C PRO A 56 -31.09 23.50 26.33
N ALA A 57 -30.19 23.78 25.40
CA ALA A 57 -30.45 23.51 23.99
C ALA A 57 -30.58 21.98 23.79
N PRO A 58 -31.47 21.50 22.92
CA PRO A 58 -31.61 20.07 22.67
C PRO A 58 -30.30 19.55 22.11
N SER A 59 -29.68 18.59 22.80
CA SER A 59 -28.60 17.79 22.26
C SER A 59 -29.16 17.00 21.09
N SER A 60 -29.11 17.59 19.89
CA SER A 60 -29.04 16.80 18.68
C SER A 60 -27.82 15.93 18.85
N GLY A 61 -28.04 14.64 19.15
CA GLY A 61 -27.02 13.63 18.96
C GLY A 61 -26.61 13.72 17.50
N TYR A 62 -25.58 14.51 17.23
CA TYR A 62 -24.62 14.12 16.23
C TYR A 62 -24.13 12.79 16.79
N ASP A 63 -24.68 11.71 16.24
CA ASP A 63 -23.95 10.47 16.12
C ASP A 63 -22.64 10.90 15.48
N SER A 64 -21.66 11.23 16.33
CA SER A 64 -20.26 11.17 15.98
C SER A 64 -20.09 9.70 15.69
N ASP A 65 -20.39 9.36 14.45
CA ASP A 65 -19.98 8.16 13.79
C ASP A 65 -18.49 8.17 14.02
N SER A 66 -18.08 7.48 15.09
CA SER A 66 -16.70 7.29 15.42
C SER A 66 -16.20 6.51 14.24
N ASP A 67 -15.61 7.23 13.28
CA ASP A 67 -14.91 6.67 12.15
C ASP A 67 -13.84 5.76 12.74
N SER A 68 -14.24 4.52 13.01
CA SER A 68 -13.38 3.46 13.44
C SER A 68 -12.57 3.16 12.19
N GLY A 69 -11.48 3.93 12.04
CA GLY A 69 -10.64 4.04 10.85
C GLY A 69 -10.41 2.68 10.22
N GLY A 70 -11.24 2.36 9.24
CA GLY A 70 -11.28 1.02 8.70
C GLY A 70 -10.27 0.84 7.59
N GLU A 71 -9.91 -0.43 7.38
CA GLU A 71 -8.99 -0.93 6.38
C GLU A 71 -9.34 -0.37 4.97
N TYR A 72 -8.34 0.11 4.23
CA TYR A 72 -8.53 0.50 2.84
C TYR A 72 -9.01 -0.70 2.01
N GLU A 73 -9.79 -0.44 0.96
CA GLU A 73 -10.23 -1.47 0.02
C GLU A 73 -9.35 -1.47 -1.23
N VAL A 74 -8.99 -0.28 -1.69
CA VAL A 74 -8.19 -0.05 -2.90
C VAL A 74 -6.95 0.76 -2.56
N PHE A 75 -5.80 0.33 -3.06
CA PHE A 75 -4.55 1.08 -3.06
C PHE A 75 -4.19 1.50 -4.50
N LEU A 76 -4.15 2.79 -4.78
CA LEU A 76 -3.72 3.33 -6.07
C LEU A 76 -2.24 3.73 -5.99
N SER A 77 -1.38 3.09 -6.79
CA SER A 77 0.03 3.45 -6.95
C SER A 77 0.26 4.04 -8.33
N PHE A 78 0.87 5.22 -8.38
CA PHE A 78 1.05 5.96 -9.62
C PHE A 78 2.23 6.92 -9.53
N ARG A 79 2.68 7.40 -10.69
CA ARG A 79 3.65 8.49 -10.78
C ARG A 79 2.90 9.81 -10.74
N GLY A 80 3.06 10.59 -9.66
CA GLY A 80 2.34 11.84 -9.46
C GLY A 80 2.50 12.81 -10.64
N ASN A 81 3.74 12.98 -11.10
CA ASN A 81 4.08 13.87 -12.21
C ASN A 81 3.31 13.57 -13.51
N ASP A 82 2.92 12.30 -13.69
CA ASP A 82 2.37 11.84 -14.96
C ASP A 82 0.83 11.85 -14.93
N THR A 83 0.22 11.47 -13.81
CA THR A 83 -1.22 11.16 -13.78
C THR A 83 -1.99 11.79 -12.62
N ARG A 84 -1.34 12.47 -11.65
CA ARG A 84 -1.98 13.01 -10.44
C ARG A 84 -3.19 13.89 -10.75
N HIS A 85 -3.00 14.91 -11.58
CA HIS A 85 -4.03 15.92 -11.92
C HIS A 85 -4.88 15.55 -13.14
N GLY A 86 -4.85 14.28 -13.54
CA GLY A 86 -5.60 13.79 -14.69
C GLY A 86 -6.28 12.48 -14.34
N PHE A 87 -5.89 11.41 -15.04
CA PHE A 87 -6.52 10.10 -14.92
C PHE A 87 -6.66 9.60 -13.49
N THR A 88 -5.62 9.73 -12.65
CA THR A 88 -5.67 9.21 -11.28
C THR A 88 -6.61 10.01 -10.38
N ASP A 89 -6.74 11.33 -10.56
CA ASP A 89 -7.70 12.15 -9.80
C ASP A 89 -9.13 11.74 -10.08
N PHE A 90 -9.45 11.51 -11.36
CA PHE A 90 -10.78 11.08 -11.78
C PHE A 90 -11.10 9.68 -11.26
N LEU A 91 -10.20 8.71 -11.44
CA LEU A 91 -10.40 7.36 -10.92
C LEU A 91 -10.59 7.36 -9.40
N TYR A 92 -9.80 8.15 -8.67
CA TYR A 92 -9.94 8.29 -7.23
C TYR A 92 -11.29 8.88 -6.84
N SER A 93 -11.73 9.94 -7.53
CA SER A 93 -13.01 10.60 -7.27
C SER A 93 -14.19 9.65 -7.51
N ASP A 94 -14.18 8.91 -8.62
CA ASP A 94 -15.24 7.93 -8.93
C ASP A 94 -15.31 6.80 -7.89
N LEU A 95 -14.16 6.29 -7.43
CA LEU A 95 -14.11 5.28 -6.37
C LEU A 95 -14.69 5.82 -5.05
N VAL A 96 -14.38 7.06 -4.70
CA VAL A 96 -14.90 7.72 -3.50
C VAL A 96 -16.41 7.99 -3.60
N ASP A 97 -16.89 8.42 -4.77
CA ASP A 97 -18.30 8.65 -5.05
C ASP A 97 -19.12 7.35 -4.93
N ASP A 98 -18.53 6.21 -5.34
CA ASP A 98 -19.06 4.86 -5.14
C ASP A 98 -18.85 4.31 -3.71
N ARG A 99 -18.38 5.14 -2.77
CA ARG A 99 -18.15 4.80 -1.35
C ARG A 99 -17.08 3.74 -1.10
N ILE A 100 -16.13 3.57 -2.02
CA ILE A 100 -15.00 2.64 -1.90
C ILE A 100 -13.84 3.32 -1.18
N ARG A 101 -13.39 2.76 -0.05
CA ARG A 101 -12.26 3.33 0.70
C ARG A 101 -10.95 3.15 -0.06
N THR A 102 -10.47 4.24 -0.64
CA THR A 102 -9.30 4.22 -1.51
C THR A 102 -8.14 5.00 -0.90
N PHE A 103 -6.97 4.38 -0.82
CA PHE A 103 -5.71 5.07 -0.55
C PHE A 103 -5.11 5.54 -1.88
N ARG A 104 -4.91 6.85 -2.02
CA ARG A 104 -4.32 7.46 -3.21
C ARG A 104 -2.87 7.83 -2.92
N ASP A 105 -1.96 7.00 -3.40
CA ASP A 105 -0.55 7.13 -3.09
C ASP A 105 0.20 8.02 -4.07
N ASP A 106 0.53 9.22 -3.63
CA ASP A 106 1.34 10.14 -4.44
C ASP A 106 2.81 10.10 -4.05
N ASP A 107 3.62 9.59 -4.96
CA ASP A 107 5.06 9.50 -4.78
C ASP A 107 5.77 10.87 -4.77
N GLU A 108 5.15 11.94 -5.28
CA GLU A 108 5.71 13.30 -5.26
C GLU A 108 5.64 13.98 -3.90
N LEU A 109 4.69 13.57 -3.04
CA LEU A 109 4.55 14.13 -1.69
C LEU A 109 5.50 13.50 -0.68
N ARG A 110 6.34 12.55 -1.12
CA ARG A 110 7.19 11.78 -0.22
C ARG A 110 8.55 12.43 0.00
N VAL A 111 8.92 12.52 1.26
CA VAL A 111 10.25 12.95 1.71
C VAL A 111 10.93 11.79 2.44
N GLY A 112 12.15 11.41 2.03
CA GLY A 112 12.98 10.41 2.74
C GLY A 112 13.33 9.16 1.94
N GLU A 113 13.77 8.11 2.63
CA GLU A 113 14.24 6.83 2.02
C GLU A 113 13.46 5.59 2.50
N VAL A 114 12.52 5.72 3.44
CA VAL A 114 11.78 4.58 4.00
C VAL A 114 10.29 4.70 3.69
N ILE A 115 9.67 3.62 3.21
CA ILE A 115 8.20 3.58 3.02
C ILE A 115 7.57 3.83 4.38
N GLY A 116 6.76 4.89 4.50
CA GLY A 116 6.12 5.25 5.75
C GLY A 116 5.28 4.09 6.32
N PRO A 117 5.18 3.96 7.65
CA PRO A 117 4.41 2.87 8.27
C PRO A 117 2.93 2.91 7.86
N GLU A 118 2.36 4.09 7.67
CA GLU A 118 0.98 4.29 7.21
C GLU A 118 0.76 3.78 5.78
N LEU A 119 1.74 4.00 4.91
CA LEU A 119 1.71 3.54 3.53
C LEU A 119 1.90 2.02 3.41
N LEU A 120 2.83 1.44 4.18
CA LEU A 120 2.94 -0.02 4.26
C LEU A 120 1.65 -0.65 4.79
N LYS A 121 1.02 -0.01 5.77
CA LYS A 121 -0.28 -0.42 6.31
C LYS A 121 -1.35 -0.35 5.21
N ALA A 122 -1.44 0.75 4.48
CA ALA A 122 -2.40 0.90 3.39
C ALA A 122 -2.25 -0.17 2.29
N ILE A 123 -1.00 -0.47 1.87
CA ILE A 123 -0.75 -1.52 0.87
C ILE A 123 -1.19 -2.89 1.40
N LYS A 124 -0.87 -3.21 2.66
CA LYS A 124 -1.15 -4.51 3.26
C LYS A 124 -2.63 -4.73 3.58
N GLU A 125 -3.33 -3.68 3.99
CA GLU A 125 -4.75 -3.75 4.36
C GLU A 125 -5.68 -3.67 3.15
N SER A 126 -5.20 -3.11 2.03
CA SER A 126 -6.01 -3.05 0.80
C SER A 126 -6.28 -4.43 0.22
N LYS A 127 -7.51 -4.69 -0.19
CA LYS A 127 -7.89 -5.92 -0.90
C LYS A 127 -7.40 -5.93 -2.35
N ILE A 128 -7.38 -4.74 -2.96
CA ILE A 128 -7.04 -4.52 -4.36
C ILE A 128 -5.93 -3.47 -4.45
N SER A 129 -4.88 -3.80 -5.18
CA SER A 129 -3.81 -2.88 -5.55
C SER A 129 -3.90 -2.55 -7.03
N VAL A 130 -3.85 -1.27 -7.38
CA VAL A 130 -4.00 -0.76 -8.75
C VAL A 130 -2.75 0.05 -9.11
N PRO A 131 -1.71 -0.58 -9.67
CA PRO A 131 -0.59 0.13 -10.25
C PRO A 131 -0.99 0.76 -11.59
N ILE A 132 -0.83 2.08 -11.69
CA ILE A 132 -1.09 2.87 -12.89
C ILE A 132 0.25 3.15 -13.57
N PHE A 133 0.66 2.24 -14.46
CA PHE A 133 1.91 2.35 -15.20
C PHE A 133 1.83 3.48 -16.21
N SER A 134 2.68 4.48 -16.05
CA SER A 134 2.91 5.59 -16.96
C SER A 134 4.35 5.59 -17.47
N LYS A 135 4.70 6.48 -18.40
CA LYS A 135 6.08 6.58 -18.94
C LYS A 135 7.13 6.85 -17.85
N GLY A 136 6.78 7.63 -16.84
CA GLY A 136 7.67 7.99 -15.73
C GLY A 136 7.60 7.05 -14.54
N TYR A 137 6.74 6.02 -14.52
CA TYR A 137 6.54 5.15 -13.34
C TYR A 137 7.85 4.56 -12.82
N ALA A 138 8.64 3.92 -13.69
CA ALA A 138 9.91 3.31 -13.28
C ALA A 138 11.01 4.31 -12.93
N SER A 139 10.86 5.60 -13.25
CA SER A 139 11.84 6.61 -12.81
C SER A 139 11.79 6.84 -11.30
N SER A 140 10.66 6.53 -10.67
CA SER A 140 10.45 6.68 -9.24
C SER A 140 10.83 5.41 -8.48
N LYS A 141 11.88 5.50 -7.64
CA LYS A 141 12.23 4.42 -6.70
C LYS A 141 11.08 4.07 -5.75
N TRP A 142 10.18 5.02 -5.49
CA TRP A 142 9.03 4.82 -4.63
C TRP A 142 7.99 3.92 -5.28
N CYS A 143 7.55 4.27 -6.49
CA CYS A 143 6.63 3.45 -7.28
C CYS A 143 7.13 2.02 -7.47
N LEU A 144 8.44 1.83 -7.66
CA LEU A 144 9.05 0.51 -7.80
C LEU A 144 9.05 -0.30 -6.49
N ARG A 145 9.25 0.34 -5.34
CA ARG A 145 9.19 -0.35 -4.04
C ARG A 145 7.75 -0.67 -3.62
N GLU A 146 6.80 0.22 -3.90
CA GLU A 146 5.37 -0.09 -3.74
C GLU A 146 5.00 -1.31 -4.57
N LEU A 147 5.43 -1.37 -5.84
CA LEU A 147 5.15 -2.49 -6.71
C LEU A 147 5.70 -3.81 -6.18
N ALA A 148 6.94 -3.81 -5.69
CA ALA A 148 7.50 -4.97 -5.03
C ALA A 148 6.68 -5.40 -3.80
N GLN A 149 6.21 -4.44 -2.99
CA GLN A 149 5.36 -4.71 -1.83
C GLN A 149 4.00 -5.27 -2.24
N MET A 150 3.37 -4.75 -3.30
CA MET A 150 2.11 -5.26 -3.85
C MET A 150 2.26 -6.72 -4.30
N VAL A 151 3.35 -7.06 -4.99
CA VAL A 151 3.64 -8.45 -5.40
C VAL A 151 3.84 -9.38 -4.19
N GLU A 152 4.52 -8.91 -3.15
CA GLU A 152 4.65 -9.66 -1.89
C GLU A 152 3.29 -9.90 -1.23
N CYS A 153 2.44 -8.87 -1.13
CA CYS A 153 1.09 -8.96 -0.56
C CYS A 153 0.18 -9.89 -1.38
N ARG A 154 0.25 -9.84 -2.71
CA ARG A 154 -0.43 -10.80 -3.60
C ARG A 154 -0.03 -12.23 -3.29
N THR A 155 1.27 -12.48 -3.13
CA THR A 155 1.80 -13.83 -2.89
C THR A 155 1.48 -14.35 -1.48
N THR A 156 1.56 -13.49 -0.47
CA THR A 156 1.48 -13.88 0.95
C THR A 156 0.08 -13.75 1.55
N MET A 157 -0.74 -12.83 1.04
CA MET A 157 -2.06 -12.48 1.58
C MET A 157 -3.19 -12.69 0.56
N GLY A 158 -2.88 -13.03 -0.69
CA GLY A 158 -3.88 -13.22 -1.74
C GLY A 158 -4.49 -11.93 -2.27
N GLN A 159 -3.85 -10.78 -2.02
CA GLN A 159 -4.27 -9.47 -2.53
C GLN A 159 -4.38 -9.50 -4.07
N MET A 160 -5.41 -8.86 -4.62
CA MET A 160 -5.52 -8.73 -6.07
C MET A 160 -4.68 -7.55 -6.59
N ILE A 161 -4.10 -7.72 -7.79
CA ILE A 161 -3.44 -6.63 -8.50
C ILE A 161 -4.13 -6.43 -9.84
N LEU A 162 -4.59 -5.21 -10.10
CA LEU A 162 -5.29 -4.80 -11.31
C LEU A 162 -4.49 -3.71 -12.04
N PRO A 163 -3.56 -4.07 -12.96
CA PRO A 163 -2.72 -3.08 -13.60
C PRO A 163 -3.46 -2.25 -14.64
N ILE A 164 -3.14 -0.96 -14.67
CA ILE A 164 -3.57 -0.01 -15.71
C ILE A 164 -2.33 0.49 -16.45
N PHE A 165 -2.30 0.32 -17.76
CA PHE A 165 -1.24 0.76 -18.66
C PHE A 165 -1.66 2.08 -19.31
N TYR A 166 -1.21 3.20 -18.76
CA TYR A 166 -1.58 4.55 -19.17
C TYR A 166 -0.51 5.19 -20.07
N ASP A 167 -0.84 5.32 -21.36
CA ASP A 167 0.05 5.83 -22.42
C ASP A 167 1.39 5.09 -22.52
N VAL A 168 1.37 3.80 -22.18
CA VAL A 168 2.50 2.86 -22.27
C VAL A 168 2.00 1.50 -22.77
N GLU A 169 2.84 0.82 -23.55
CA GLU A 169 2.55 -0.54 -23.99
C GLU A 169 2.84 -1.54 -22.85
N PRO A 170 1.99 -2.54 -22.58
CA PRO A 170 2.27 -3.55 -21.56
C PRO A 170 3.59 -4.29 -21.77
N SER A 171 4.04 -4.41 -23.02
CA SER A 171 5.34 -4.99 -23.36
C SER A 171 6.51 -4.18 -22.81
N ASP A 172 6.41 -2.85 -22.80
CA ASP A 172 7.45 -1.97 -22.27
C ASP A 172 7.57 -2.11 -20.76
N VAL A 173 6.45 -2.24 -20.06
CA VAL A 173 6.43 -2.52 -18.61
C VAL A 173 7.04 -3.89 -18.34
N ARG A 174 6.61 -4.92 -19.08
CA ARG A 174 7.01 -6.33 -18.85
C ARG A 174 8.48 -6.60 -19.10
N HIS A 175 9.05 -5.98 -20.14
CA HIS A 175 10.44 -6.19 -20.55
C HIS A 175 11.35 -5.01 -20.22
N GLN A 176 10.81 -3.99 -19.54
CA GLN A 176 11.51 -2.78 -19.15
C GLN A 176 12.17 -2.07 -20.34
N THR A 177 11.46 -1.97 -21.47
CA THR A 177 11.91 -1.29 -22.70
C THR A 177 11.38 0.15 -22.79
N GLY A 178 11.90 0.92 -23.76
CA GLY A 178 11.49 2.31 -23.97
C GLY A 178 11.88 3.20 -22.79
N SER A 179 10.91 3.94 -22.23
CA SER A 179 11.17 4.83 -21.07
C SER A 179 11.67 4.10 -19.82
N TYR A 180 11.34 2.82 -19.66
CA TYR A 180 11.74 2.01 -18.52
C TYR A 180 13.22 1.64 -18.57
N GLU A 181 13.79 1.49 -19.77
CA GLU A 181 15.19 1.11 -19.96
C GLU A 181 16.13 2.18 -19.38
N GLU A 182 15.90 3.45 -19.73
CA GLU A 182 16.70 4.56 -19.21
C GLU A 182 16.52 4.73 -17.70
N ALA A 183 15.30 4.52 -17.19
CA ALA A 183 15.05 4.55 -15.75
C ALA A 183 15.88 3.49 -15.01
N PHE A 184 15.94 2.25 -15.51
CA PHE A 184 16.73 1.20 -14.89
C PHE A 184 18.23 1.44 -15.00
N ARG A 185 18.72 1.98 -16.11
CA ARG A 185 20.13 2.39 -16.26
C ARG A 185 20.55 3.42 -15.19
N LEU A 186 19.64 4.28 -14.76
CA LEU A 186 19.88 5.24 -13.68
C LEU A 186 19.84 4.57 -12.30
N HIS A 187 18.90 3.67 -12.06
CA HIS A 187 18.80 2.94 -10.78
C HIS A 187 20.01 2.03 -10.53
N GLU A 188 20.51 1.36 -11.56
CA GLU A 188 21.71 0.50 -11.48
C GLU A 188 22.97 1.23 -11.01
N LYS A 189 23.01 2.57 -11.10
CA LYS A 189 24.12 3.38 -10.59
C LYS A 189 24.03 3.68 -9.10
N HIS A 190 22.83 3.57 -8.51
CA HIS A 190 22.54 4.06 -7.16
C HIS A 190 22.05 2.96 -6.21
N PHE A 191 21.62 1.81 -6.74
CA PHE A 191 21.08 0.69 -5.97
C PHE A 191 21.84 -0.59 -6.29
N ASP A 192 21.87 -1.51 -5.33
CA ASP A 192 22.47 -2.81 -5.51
C ASP A 192 21.69 -3.66 -6.52
N GLU A 193 22.41 -4.60 -7.17
CA GLU A 193 21.87 -5.46 -8.21
C GLU A 193 20.63 -6.24 -7.75
N LYS A 194 20.61 -6.72 -6.50
CA LYS A 194 19.49 -7.50 -5.96
C LYS A 194 18.23 -6.64 -5.85
N THR A 195 18.36 -5.40 -5.37
CA THR A 195 17.25 -4.45 -5.30
C THR A 195 16.68 -4.16 -6.69
N VAL A 196 17.56 -3.82 -7.64
CA VAL A 196 17.14 -3.51 -9.01
C VAL A 196 16.47 -4.71 -9.68
N GLN A 197 17.04 -5.90 -9.50
CA GLN A 197 16.49 -7.12 -10.06
C GLN A 197 15.11 -7.43 -9.48
N GLY A 198 14.91 -7.23 -8.18
CA GLY A 198 13.59 -7.37 -7.55
C GLY A 198 12.53 -6.44 -8.16
N TRP A 199 12.89 -5.21 -8.49
CA TRP A 199 11.99 -4.28 -9.17
C TRP A 199 11.66 -4.70 -10.61
N LYS A 200 12.65 -5.17 -11.38
CA LYS A 200 12.43 -5.71 -12.73
C LYS A 200 11.51 -6.93 -12.70
N GLU A 201 11.69 -7.81 -11.72
CA GLU A 201 10.85 -9.00 -11.53
C GLU A 201 9.41 -8.63 -11.18
N ALA A 202 9.21 -7.66 -10.30
CA ALA A 202 7.87 -7.17 -9.95
C ALA A 202 7.16 -6.56 -11.17
N LEU A 203 7.84 -5.73 -11.98
CA LEU A 203 7.29 -5.20 -13.22
C LEU A 203 6.97 -6.30 -14.24
N ARG A 204 7.84 -7.30 -14.36
CA ARG A 204 7.62 -8.43 -15.25
C ARG A 204 6.41 -9.26 -14.82
N GLU A 205 6.25 -9.54 -13.54
CA GLU A 205 5.10 -10.29 -13.02
C GLU A 205 3.80 -9.52 -13.25
N VAL A 206 3.74 -8.26 -12.80
CA VAL A 206 2.51 -7.47 -12.89
C VAL A 206 2.18 -7.11 -14.34
N GLY A 207 3.18 -6.86 -15.18
CA GLY A 207 3.03 -6.64 -16.62
C GLY A 207 2.56 -7.87 -17.42
N GLN A 208 2.46 -9.05 -16.79
CA GLN A 208 1.84 -10.24 -17.37
C GLN A 208 0.37 -10.41 -16.98
N LEU A 209 -0.09 -9.71 -15.94
CA LEU A 209 -1.48 -9.77 -15.51
C LEU A 209 -2.40 -9.11 -16.54
N LYS A 210 -3.65 -9.57 -16.59
CA LYS A 210 -4.69 -8.89 -17.37
C LYS A 210 -4.94 -7.51 -16.76
N GLY A 211 -4.94 -6.50 -17.60
CA GLY A 211 -5.14 -5.11 -17.21
C GLY A 211 -5.80 -4.30 -18.32
N TRP A 212 -5.80 -2.98 -18.15
CA TRP A 212 -6.41 -2.05 -19.11
C TRP A 212 -5.36 -1.17 -19.74
N GLU A 213 -5.37 -1.13 -21.07
CA GLU A 213 -4.57 -0.20 -21.84
C GLU A 213 -5.39 1.05 -22.14
N LEU A 214 -4.89 2.20 -21.68
CA LEU A 214 -5.50 3.51 -21.84
C LEU A 214 -4.53 4.42 -22.57
N LYS A 215 -5.01 5.13 -23.59
CA LYS A 215 -4.20 6.13 -24.30
C LYS A 215 -4.58 7.52 -23.80
N LYS A 216 -3.59 8.40 -23.69
CA LYS A 216 -3.83 9.80 -23.37
C LYS A 216 -4.44 10.49 -24.60
N GLU A 217 -5.72 10.86 -24.53
CA GLU A 217 -6.33 11.66 -25.61
C GLU A 217 -5.78 13.09 -25.59
N THR A 218 -5.46 13.61 -26.77
CA THR A 218 -4.86 14.95 -26.92
C THR A 218 -5.89 16.06 -27.10
N LYS A 219 -7.17 15.74 -27.35
CA LYS A 219 -8.25 16.70 -27.57
C LYS A 219 -9.62 16.10 -27.23
N GLY A 220 -10.29 16.60 -26.20
CA GLY A 220 -11.69 16.26 -25.91
C GLY A 220 -11.96 16.08 -24.44
N GLU A 221 -13.22 16.30 -24.06
CA GLU A 221 -13.69 16.12 -22.69
C GLU A 221 -13.49 14.68 -22.25
N PRO A 222 -13.23 14.50 -20.95
CA PRO A 222 -12.67 13.27 -20.58
C PRO A 222 -13.69 12.07 -20.64
N LYS A 223 -13.64 11.16 -21.64
CA LYS A 223 -14.37 9.86 -21.71
C LYS A 223 -13.57 8.60 -21.25
N TRP A 224 -12.92 8.56 -20.07
CA TRP A 224 -11.99 7.46 -19.65
C TRP A 224 -12.32 6.65 -18.40
N LEU A 225 -13.59 6.44 -18.06
CA LEU A 225 -13.93 5.14 -17.50
C LEU A 225 -14.84 4.42 -18.47
N LYS A 226 -14.32 3.36 -19.10
CA LYS A 226 -15.24 2.27 -19.42
C LYS A 226 -15.81 1.85 -18.05
N PRO A 227 -17.14 1.76 -17.89
CA PRO A 227 -17.77 1.25 -16.68
C PRO A 227 -17.06 -0.01 -16.15
N SER A 228 -16.45 -0.79 -17.05
CA SER A 228 -15.59 -1.94 -16.81
C SER A 228 -14.51 -1.83 -15.73
N VAL A 229 -13.79 -0.70 -15.55
CA VAL A 229 -12.72 -0.63 -14.52
C VAL A 229 -13.32 -0.53 -13.13
N LEU A 230 -14.23 0.42 -12.93
CA LEU A 230 -14.96 0.61 -11.67
C LEU A 230 -15.87 -0.59 -11.35
N THR A 231 -16.51 -1.16 -12.36
CA THR A 231 -17.34 -2.37 -12.24
C THR A 231 -16.53 -3.58 -11.77
N LEU A 232 -15.27 -3.74 -12.21
CA LEU A 232 -14.44 -4.86 -11.75
C LEU A 232 -13.90 -4.63 -10.35
N ILE A 233 -13.53 -3.39 -10.00
CA ILE A 233 -13.13 -3.06 -8.62
C ILE A 233 -14.30 -3.28 -7.63
N THR A 234 -15.53 -2.95 -8.02
CA THR A 234 -16.73 -3.12 -7.18
C THR A 234 -17.25 -4.57 -7.10
N GLN A 235 -16.93 -5.44 -8.07
CA GLN A 235 -17.37 -6.85 -8.10
C GLN A 235 -16.36 -7.84 -7.52
N SER A 236 -15.16 -7.38 -7.14
CA SER A 236 -14.08 -8.23 -6.64
C SER A 236 -13.97 -8.20 -5.13
#